data_AF-A0A377XBQ1-F1
#
_entry.id   AF-A0A377XBQ1-F1
#
_cell.length_a   1.000
_cell.length_b   1.000
_cell.length_c   1.000
_cell.angle_alpha   90.00
_cell.angle_beta   90.00
_cell.angle_gamma   90.00
#
_symmetry.space_group_name_H-M   'P 1'
#
loop_
_entity.id
_entity.type
_entity.pdbx_description
1 polymer ?
#
loop_
_entity_poly.entity_id
_entity_poly.type
_entity_poly.pdbx_seq_one_letter_code
_entity_poly.pdbx_strand_id
1 'polypeptide(L)' 'MKTNTTNHPNIISAMEFTNNVCALLVAIELSAEQLDADAIKDASNGIRYLASRAYEELETC' A
#
# COMPACT_ATOMS: atom_id res chain seq x y z
N MET A 1 -21.90 17.24 -22.21
CA MET A 1 -20.88 17.74 -21.27
C MET A 1 -19.68 16.82 -21.36
N LYS A 2 -18.50 17.31 -21.72
CA LYS A 2 -17.27 16.51 -21.60
C LYS A 2 -16.99 16.41 -20.11
N THR A 3 -17.05 15.20 -19.56
CA THR A 3 -16.50 14.92 -18.23
C THR A 3 -15.01 15.16 -18.33
N ASN A 4 -14.54 16.29 -17.82
CA ASN A 4 -13.13 16.49 -17.53
C ASN A 4 -12.80 15.48 -16.43
N THR A 5 -12.35 14.29 -16.80
CA THR A 5 -11.61 13.43 -15.88
C THR A 5 -10.33 14.18 -15.56
N THR A 6 -10.35 14.91 -14.46
CA THR A 6 -9.13 15.39 -13.83
C THR A 6 -8.38 14.13 -13.41
N ASN A 7 -7.45 13.68 -14.27
CA ASN A 7 -6.52 12.62 -13.90
C ASN A 7 -5.66 13.19 -12.78
N HIS A 8 -5.82 12.64 -11.59
CA HIS A 8 -4.92 12.87 -10.47
C HIS A 8 -3.99 11.65 -10.42
N PRO A 9 -2.93 11.61 -11.25
CA PRO A 9 -2.03 10.46 -11.31
C PRO A 9 -1.49 10.10 -9.91
N ASN A 10 -1.24 11.09 -9.07
CA ASN A 10 -0.76 10.87 -7.71
C ASN A 10 -1.81 10.19 -6.81
N ILE A 11 -3.12 10.47 -7.00
CA ILE A 11 -4.19 9.75 -6.27
C ILE A 11 -4.25 8.29 -6.72
N ILE A 12 -4.13 8.02 -8.02
CA ILE A 12 -4.12 6.66 -8.55
C ILE A 12 -2.93 5.88 -7.97
N SER A 13 -1.73 6.47 -7.97
CA SER A 13 -0.53 5.87 -7.37
C SER A 13 -0.67 5.67 -5.86
N ALA A 14 -1.25 6.62 -5.13
CA ALA A 14 -1.54 6.46 -3.70
C ALA A 14 -2.47 5.28 -3.41
N MET A 15 -3.50 5.11 -4.25
CA MET A 15 -4.43 3.98 -4.17
C MET A 15 -3.74 2.64 -4.46
N GLU A 16 -2.83 2.58 -5.43
CA GLU A 16 -2.04 1.37 -5.73
C GLU A 16 -1.15 0.96 -4.54
N PHE A 17 -0.43 1.91 -3.94
CA PHE A 17 0.37 1.64 -2.74
C PHE A 17 -0.50 1.16 -1.57
N THR A 18 -1.67 1.78 -1.38
CA THR A 18 -2.63 1.36 -0.35
C THR A 18 -3.16 -0.05 -0.61
N ASN A 19 -3.48 -0.39 -1.86
CA ASN A 19 -3.93 -1.73 -2.21
C ASN A 19 -2.86 -2.80 -1.95
N ASN A 20 -1.59 -2.47 -2.19
CA ASN A 20 -0.47 -3.36 -1.88
C ASN A 20 -0.29 -3.58 -0.37
N VAL A 21 -0.55 -2.57 0.47
CA VAL A 21 -0.61 -2.75 1.94
C VAL A 21 -1.70 -3.75 2.30
N CYS A 22 -2.91 -3.59 1.77
CA CYS A 22 -4.03 -4.49 2.03
C CYS A 22 -3.72 -5.93 1.60
N ALA A 23 -3.13 -6.12 0.42
CA ALA A 23 -2.74 -7.43 -0.08
C ALA A 23 -1.70 -8.10 0.86
N LEU A 24 -0.72 -7.34 1.35
CA LEU A 24 0.30 -7.85 2.25
C LEU A 24 -0.30 -8.22 3.63
N LEU A 25 -1.24 -7.42 4.16
CA LEU A 25 -1.95 -7.75 5.39
C LEU A 25 -2.74 -9.06 5.28
N VAL A 26 -3.46 -9.26 4.17
CA VAL A 26 -4.18 -10.51 3.90
C VAL A 26 -3.22 -11.70 3.78
N ALA A 27 -2.08 -11.52 3.11
CA ALA A 27 -1.07 -12.59 3.00
C ALA A 27 -0.48 -12.99 4.37
N ILE A 28 -0.26 -12.01 5.26
CA ILE A 28 0.18 -12.26 6.64
C ILE A 28 -0.89 -13.03 7.40
N GLU A 29 -2.16 -12.61 7.32
CA GLU A 29 -3.28 -13.28 7.98
C GLU A 29 -3.41 -14.75 7.53
N LEU A 30 -3.34 -15.01 6.23
CA LEU A 30 -3.43 -16.35 5.65
C LEU A 30 -2.24 -17.26 6.01
N SER A 31 -1.10 -16.67 6.37
CA SER A 31 0.15 -17.40 6.65
C SER A 31 0.57 -17.32 8.13
N ALA A 32 -0.29 -16.81 9.01
CA ALA A 32 0.08 -16.39 10.37
C ALA A 32 0.72 -17.50 11.21
N GLU A 33 0.33 -18.75 10.99
CA GLU A 33 0.87 -19.92 11.71
C GLU A 33 2.26 -20.36 11.20
N GLN A 34 2.65 -19.96 9.99
CA GLN A 34 3.93 -20.34 9.37
C GLN A 34 4.97 -19.22 9.38
N LEU A 35 4.57 -17.99 9.74
CA LEU A 35 5.48 -16.85 9.75
C LEU A 35 6.33 -16.84 11.02
N ASP A 36 7.64 -16.80 10.84
CA ASP A 36 8.58 -16.53 11.92
C ASP A 36 8.74 -15.02 12.18
N ALA A 37 9.46 -14.69 13.26
CA ALA A 37 9.65 -13.32 13.68
C ALA A 37 10.38 -12.45 12.64
N ASP A 38 11.28 -13.04 11.85
CA ASP A 38 12.02 -12.31 10.82
C ASP A 38 11.11 -12.01 9.62
N ALA A 39 10.30 -12.98 9.19
CA ALA A 39 9.30 -12.79 8.15
C ALA A 39 8.25 -11.74 8.53
N ILE A 40 7.80 -11.73 9.79
CA ILE A 40 6.87 -10.70 10.31
C ILE A 40 7.54 -9.32 10.29
N LYS A 41 8.82 -9.23 10.67
CA LYS A 41 9.58 -7.98 10.68
C LYS A 41 9.76 -7.43 9.26
N ASP A 42 10.07 -8.29 8.30
CA ASP A 42 10.21 -7.91 6.90
C ASP A 42 8.88 -7.44 6.30
N ALA A 43 7.79 -8.17 6.57
CA ALA A 43 6.46 -7.76 6.16
C ALA A 43 6.05 -6.41 6.79
N SER A 44 6.36 -6.20 8.07
CA SER A 44 6.12 -4.92 8.77
C SER A 44 6.90 -3.76 8.15
N ASN A 45 8.15 -3.99 7.75
CA ASN A 45 8.95 -3.00 7.02
C ASN A 45 8.35 -2.69 5.65
N GLY A 46 7.88 -3.72 4.93
CA GLY A 46 7.17 -3.57 3.66
C GLY A 46 5.90 -2.73 3.78
N ILE A 47 5.06 -3.02 4.78
CA ILE A 47 3.84 -2.24 5.08
C ILE A 47 4.20 -0.77 5.33
N ARG A 48 5.18 -0.51 6.19
CA ARG A 48 5.62 0.86 6.52
C ARG A 48 6.10 1.61 5.28
N TYR A 49 6.90 0.96 4.44
CA TYR A 49 7.38 1.56 3.18
C TYR A 49 6.21 1.92 2.26
N LEU A 50 5.31 0.98 1.98
CA LEU A 50 4.17 1.19 1.09
C LEU A 50 3.23 2.28 1.62
N ALA A 51 2.96 2.29 2.92
CA ALA A 51 2.14 3.33 3.55
C ALA A 51 2.79 4.71 3.45
N SER A 52 4.11 4.81 3.62
CA SER A 52 4.85 6.08 3.46
C SER A 52 4.77 6.59 2.02
N ARG A 53 4.93 5.69 1.04
CA ARG A 53 4.77 6.03 -0.38
C ARG A 53 3.37 6.51 -0.70
N ALA A 54 2.33 5.82 -0.22
CA ALA A 54 0.95 6.26 -0.41
C ALA A 54 0.72 7.68 0.13
N TYR A 55 1.30 7.98 1.29
CA TYR A 55 1.22 9.32 1.90
C TYR A 55 1.97 10.38 1.09
N GLU A 56 3.20 10.10 0.64
CA GLU A 56 4.00 11.00 -0.22
C GLU A 56 3.28 11.34 -1.54
N GLU A 57 2.64 10.35 -2.18
CA GLU A 57 1.84 10.59 -3.39
C GLU A 57 0.63 11.50 -3.09
N LEU A 58 0.02 11.42 -1.90
CA LEU A 58 -1.08 12.30 -1.51
C LEU A 58 -0.64 13.72 -1.14
N GLU A 59 0.50 13.88 -0.47
CA GLU A 59 1.05 15.20 -0.12
C GLU A 59 1.47 16.00 -1.36
N THR A 60 1.84 15.32 -2.43
CA THR A 60 2.28 15.95 -3.69
C THR A 60 1.12 16.29 -4.64
N CYS A 61 -0.13 16.12 -4.19
CA CYS A 61 -1.34 16.27 -4.99
C CYS A 61 -2.08 17.59 -4.74
#